data_AF-A0A3C2B1D9-F1
#
_entry.id   AF-A0A3C2B1D9-F1
#
_cell.length_a   1.000
_cell.length_b   1.000
_cell.length_c   1.000
_cell.angle_alpha   90.00
_cell.angle_beta   90.00
_cell.angle_gamma   90.00
#
_symmetry.space_group_name_H-M   'P 1'
#
loop_
_entity.id
_entity.type
_entity.pdbx_description
1 polymer ?
#
loop_
_entity_poly.entity_id
_entity_poly.type
_entity_poly.pdbx_seq_one_letter_code
_entity_poly.pdbx_strand_id
1 'polypeptide(L)'
;MPDLSSRSGHSASAPAPDGLCLLTVHAHPDDEASKGAPTLARYHAEGVRTVLVCCTGGEEGDLQNPSLREPGQPFHGLSPEEEKALLAEVRPGELARSADIIGFDEVVMLGYRDSGMKDSPANQHPDCFHMAPLDEAVGRLVAIIRRERPQVIITYGDDQRGYPHPDHVKVHDISGPAFDRAGDPEWYPELGEPWQPLKLYYTVWSKARLVAVHEGMLRHRGESPYDKDWLDRPGHDERITTKVEVGAYLWARSGALRAHATQVDPSEPWWFGLTDEQLAEVYPWEDWILARSLVGEPAPGVIEHDLFAGVRAAHEVHS
;
A
#
# COMPACT_ATOMS: atom_id res chain seq x y z
N MET A 1 -0.12 -20.69 -29.91
CA MET A 1 0.44 -19.35 -30.21
C MET A 1 -0.63 -18.52 -30.91
N PRO A 2 -1.46 -17.77 -30.18
CA PRO A 2 -2.10 -16.59 -30.72
C PRO A 2 -1.47 -15.32 -30.11
N ASP A 3 -1.25 -14.38 -31.02
CA ASP A 3 -0.76 -13.02 -30.90
C ASP A 3 -1.69 -12.15 -30.03
N LEU A 4 -1.16 -11.62 -28.93
CA LEU A 4 -1.80 -10.63 -28.06
C LEU A 4 -1.16 -9.25 -28.31
N SER A 5 -1.28 -8.75 -29.53
CA SER A 5 -1.09 -7.34 -29.83
C SER A 5 -2.45 -6.66 -30.03
N SER A 6 -2.56 -5.47 -29.44
CA SER A 6 -3.68 -4.52 -29.49
C SER A 6 -4.81 -4.71 -28.47
N ARG A 7 -4.72 -3.95 -27.37
CA ARG A 7 -5.71 -2.94 -26.95
C ARG A 7 -5.30 -2.33 -25.60
N SER A 8 -4.77 -1.12 -25.63
CA SER A 8 -5.12 -0.07 -24.65
C SER A 8 -4.50 1.26 -25.08
N GLY A 9 -5.32 2.10 -25.70
CA GLY A 9 -5.01 3.53 -25.76
C GLY A 9 -5.29 4.11 -24.38
N HIS A 10 -4.27 4.20 -23.54
CA HIS A 10 -4.34 4.98 -22.31
C HIS A 10 -4.22 6.45 -22.69
N SER A 11 -5.34 7.17 -22.62
CA SER A 11 -5.35 8.62 -22.59
C SER A 11 -4.69 9.03 -21.27
N ALA A 12 -3.53 9.66 -21.33
CA ALA A 12 -2.98 10.37 -20.17
C ALA A 12 -4.06 11.31 -19.63
N SER A 13 -4.49 11.12 -18.39
CA SER A 13 -5.39 12.06 -17.73
C SER A 13 -4.67 13.39 -17.58
N ALA A 14 -5.40 14.49 -17.79
CA ALA A 14 -4.85 15.83 -17.59
C ALA A 14 -4.44 15.99 -16.11
N PRO A 15 -3.33 16.70 -15.80
CA PRO A 15 -2.90 16.88 -14.43
C PRO A 15 -3.96 17.61 -13.60
N ALA A 16 -4.05 17.20 -12.33
CA ALA A 16 -4.88 17.79 -11.30
C ALA A 16 -4.65 19.32 -11.13
N PRO A 17 -5.61 20.06 -10.52
CA PRO A 17 -5.57 21.53 -10.39
C PRO A 17 -4.27 22.10 -9.81
N ASP A 18 -3.58 21.36 -8.92
CA ASP A 18 -2.31 21.77 -8.29
C ASP A 18 -1.08 20.97 -8.81
N GLY A 19 -1.28 19.98 -9.69
CA GLY A 19 -0.21 19.13 -10.23
C GLY A 19 0.45 18.17 -9.23
N LEU A 20 -0.14 17.98 -8.04
CA LEU A 20 0.39 17.07 -7.02
C LEU A 20 0.06 15.61 -7.32
N CYS A 21 1.00 14.72 -7.00
CA CYS A 21 0.88 13.28 -7.14
C CYS A 21 1.48 12.56 -5.92
N LEU A 22 0.71 11.63 -5.38
CA LEU A 22 1.08 10.69 -4.32
C LEU A 22 1.15 9.28 -4.91
N LEU A 23 2.32 8.65 -4.83
CA LEU A 23 2.53 7.27 -5.28
C LEU A 23 2.74 6.36 -4.06
N THR A 24 2.07 5.22 -4.01
CA THR A 24 2.30 4.19 -2.98
C THR A 24 2.76 2.90 -3.62
N VAL A 25 3.75 2.24 -3.01
CA VAL A 25 4.32 0.98 -3.52
C VAL A 25 4.01 -0.15 -2.54
N HIS A 26 3.31 -1.17 -3.05
CA HIS A 26 2.87 -2.34 -2.30
C HIS A 26 3.28 -3.64 -2.98
N ALA A 27 3.40 -4.71 -2.21
CA ALA A 27 3.92 -5.98 -2.71
C ALA A 27 2.82 -6.80 -3.39
N HIS A 28 1.65 -6.88 -2.75
CA HIS A 28 0.56 -7.75 -3.16
C HIS A 28 -0.78 -6.99 -3.25
N PRO A 29 -1.76 -7.53 -3.98
CA PRO A 29 -3.13 -7.06 -3.87
C PRO A 29 -3.70 -7.33 -2.47
N ASP A 30 -4.19 -6.28 -1.80
CA ASP A 30 -4.74 -6.21 -0.42
C ASP A 30 -3.91 -5.33 0.54
N ASP A 31 -2.62 -5.20 0.27
CA ASP A 31 -1.70 -4.37 1.04
C ASP A 31 -2.17 -2.92 1.08
N GLU A 32 -2.64 -2.40 -0.06
CA GLU A 32 -3.10 -1.03 -0.22
C GLU A 32 -4.36 -0.74 0.62
N ALA A 33 -5.19 -1.76 0.85
CA ALA A 33 -6.42 -1.64 1.61
C ALA A 33 -6.18 -1.40 3.11
N SER A 34 -5.06 -1.92 3.63
CA SER A 34 -4.75 -1.86 5.07
C SER A 34 -3.64 -0.87 5.43
N LYS A 35 -2.86 -0.38 4.45
CA LYS A 35 -1.64 0.42 4.66
C LYS A 35 -1.70 1.78 3.97
N GLY A 36 -2.75 2.55 4.24
CA GLY A 36 -2.86 3.94 3.77
C GLY A 36 -4.13 4.29 3.01
N ALA A 37 -5.05 3.34 2.79
CA ALA A 37 -6.29 3.57 2.04
C ALA A 37 -7.04 4.87 2.45
N PRO A 38 -7.29 5.16 3.74
CA PRO A 38 -7.91 6.42 4.17
C PRO A 38 -7.10 7.68 3.82
N THR A 39 -5.78 7.65 3.98
CA THR A 39 -4.89 8.74 3.58
C THR A 39 -4.96 8.98 2.07
N LEU A 40 -4.91 7.93 1.27
CA LEU A 40 -5.00 8.02 -0.20
C LEU A 40 -6.36 8.57 -0.64
N ALA A 41 -7.45 8.06 -0.07
CA ALA A 41 -8.81 8.54 -0.36
C ALA A 41 -8.99 10.02 0.01
N ARG A 42 -8.42 10.46 1.14
CA ARG A 42 -8.40 11.88 1.51
C ARG A 42 -7.68 12.72 0.46
N TYR A 43 -6.47 12.32 0.06
CA TYR A 43 -5.70 13.08 -0.93
C TYR A 43 -6.37 13.10 -2.30
N HIS A 44 -6.97 11.99 -2.75
CA HIS A 44 -7.76 11.96 -3.96
C HIS A 44 -8.95 12.93 -3.89
N ALA A 45 -9.67 12.98 -2.76
CA ALA A 45 -10.77 13.93 -2.55
C ALA A 45 -10.30 15.40 -2.53
N GLU A 46 -9.06 15.66 -2.12
CA GLU A 46 -8.40 16.97 -2.22
C GLU A 46 -7.87 17.28 -3.64
N GLY A 47 -8.07 16.38 -4.61
CA GLY A 47 -7.65 16.54 -6.00
C GLY A 47 -6.19 16.17 -6.27
N VAL A 48 -5.49 15.51 -5.34
CA VAL A 48 -4.14 14.98 -5.58
C VAL A 48 -4.25 13.71 -6.44
N ARG A 49 -3.40 13.59 -7.47
CA ARG A 49 -3.30 12.35 -8.24
C ARG A 49 -2.78 11.22 -7.35
N THR A 50 -3.48 10.10 -7.30
CA THR A 50 -3.11 8.94 -6.48
C THR A 50 -2.73 7.76 -7.38
N VAL A 51 -1.53 7.21 -7.17
CA VAL A 51 -1.02 6.09 -7.96
C VAL A 51 -0.66 4.93 -7.05
N LEU A 52 -1.18 3.74 -7.37
CA LEU A 52 -0.78 2.48 -6.77
C LEU A 52 0.24 1.79 -7.68
N VAL A 53 1.40 1.42 -7.13
CA VAL A 53 2.29 0.42 -7.71
C VAL A 53 2.14 -0.87 -6.92
N CYS A 54 1.62 -1.92 -7.57
CA CYS A 54 1.52 -3.26 -6.98
C CYS A 54 2.57 -4.17 -7.63
N CYS A 55 3.50 -4.70 -6.84
CA CYS A 55 4.67 -5.38 -7.40
C CYS A 55 4.37 -6.75 -7.99
N THR A 56 3.39 -7.46 -7.42
CA THR A 56 3.07 -8.85 -7.78
C THR A 56 1.56 -9.08 -7.89
N GLY A 57 1.16 -10.22 -8.46
CA GLY A 57 -0.24 -10.63 -8.56
C GLY A 57 -0.78 -11.39 -7.36
N GLY A 58 0.05 -11.66 -6.34
CA GLY A 58 -0.31 -12.49 -5.19
C GLY A 58 -0.48 -13.97 -5.56
N GLU A 59 0.26 -14.50 -6.53
CA GLU A 59 0.07 -15.84 -7.07
C GLU A 59 0.36 -16.99 -6.08
N GLU A 60 1.00 -16.70 -4.95
CA GLU A 60 1.30 -17.67 -3.89
C GLU A 60 0.41 -17.52 -2.65
N GLY A 61 -0.50 -16.54 -2.64
CA GLY A 61 -1.46 -16.39 -1.55
C GLY A 61 -2.55 -17.46 -1.57
N ASP A 62 -2.90 -18.00 -0.39
CA ASP A 62 -4.03 -18.93 -0.21
C ASP A 62 -5.37 -18.19 -0.07
N LEU A 63 -6.49 -18.92 -0.20
CA LEU A 63 -7.81 -18.41 0.18
C LEU A 63 -7.91 -18.36 1.70
N GLN A 64 -7.90 -17.14 2.25
CA GLN A 64 -7.93 -16.90 3.70
C GLN A 64 -9.35 -16.82 4.26
N ASN A 65 -10.33 -16.39 3.45
CA ASN A 65 -11.72 -16.29 3.89
C ASN A 65 -12.40 -17.67 3.90
N PRO A 66 -12.68 -18.27 5.07
CA PRO A 66 -13.26 -19.61 5.16
C PRO A 66 -14.70 -19.67 4.66
N SER A 67 -15.45 -18.56 4.77
CA SER A 67 -16.86 -18.52 4.35
C SER A 67 -17.02 -18.83 2.86
N LEU A 68 -16.03 -18.49 2.03
CA LEU A 68 -16.07 -18.77 0.59
C LEU A 68 -15.97 -20.26 0.23
N ARG A 69 -15.65 -21.13 1.20
CA ARG A 69 -15.65 -22.60 1.03
C ARG A 69 -16.97 -23.26 1.49
N GLU A 70 -17.92 -22.51 2.03
CA GLU A 70 -19.21 -23.04 2.50
C GLU A 70 -20.13 -23.50 1.34
N PRO A 71 -21.06 -24.44 1.57
CA PRO A 71 -21.98 -24.90 0.52
C PRO A 71 -22.69 -23.76 -0.21
N GLY A 72 -22.54 -23.73 -1.53
CA GLY A 72 -23.12 -22.69 -2.40
C GLY A 72 -22.21 -21.50 -2.67
N GLN A 73 -21.01 -21.46 -2.09
CA GLN A 73 -20.01 -20.42 -2.35
C GLN A 73 -19.03 -20.82 -3.46
N PRO A 74 -18.33 -19.85 -4.08
CA PRO A 74 -17.53 -20.09 -5.29
C PRO A 74 -16.40 -21.10 -5.13
N PHE A 75 -15.86 -21.26 -3.92
CA PHE A 75 -14.73 -22.17 -3.65
C PHE A 75 -15.17 -23.48 -2.96
N HIS A 76 -16.47 -23.74 -2.87
CA HIS A 76 -16.96 -24.95 -2.23
C HIS A 76 -16.59 -26.22 -2.99
N GLY A 77 -15.89 -27.13 -2.32
CA GLY A 77 -15.59 -28.46 -2.83
C GLY A 77 -14.54 -28.50 -3.95
N LEU A 78 -13.83 -27.40 -4.20
CA LEU A 78 -12.72 -27.34 -5.16
C LEU A 78 -11.49 -28.11 -4.66
N SER A 79 -10.74 -28.71 -5.58
CA SER A 79 -9.39 -29.18 -5.28
C SER A 79 -8.43 -28.00 -5.03
N PRO A 80 -7.26 -28.21 -4.40
CA PRO A 80 -6.25 -27.15 -4.25
C PRO A 80 -5.85 -26.49 -5.57
N GLU A 81 -5.77 -27.26 -6.66
CA GLU A 81 -5.43 -26.75 -8.00
C GLU A 81 -6.55 -25.91 -8.60
N GLU A 82 -7.81 -26.33 -8.43
CA GLU A 82 -8.98 -25.57 -8.86
C GLU A 82 -9.14 -24.27 -8.05
N GLU A 83 -8.91 -24.33 -6.73
CA GLU A 83 -8.89 -23.14 -5.85
C GLU A 83 -7.80 -22.16 -6.30
N LYS A 84 -6.58 -22.63 -6.57
CA LYS A 84 -5.49 -21.76 -7.05
C LYS A 84 -5.79 -21.15 -8.41
N ALA A 85 -6.40 -21.89 -9.33
CA ALA A 85 -6.81 -21.38 -10.63
C ALA A 85 -7.89 -20.29 -10.50
N LEU A 86 -8.90 -20.51 -9.65
CA LEU A 86 -9.96 -19.54 -9.42
C LEU A 86 -9.44 -18.28 -8.70
N LEU A 87 -8.53 -18.42 -7.73
CA LEU A 87 -7.87 -17.29 -7.07
C LEU A 87 -7.16 -16.38 -8.09
N ALA A 88 -6.41 -16.96 -9.03
CA ALA A 88 -5.73 -16.22 -10.09
C ALA A 88 -6.70 -15.48 -11.03
N GLU A 89 -7.91 -16.01 -11.23
CA GLU A 89 -8.96 -15.36 -12.01
C GLU A 89 -9.60 -14.18 -11.26
N VAL A 90 -9.91 -14.33 -9.96
CA VAL A 90 -10.71 -13.35 -9.22
C VAL A 90 -9.90 -12.18 -8.65
N ARG A 91 -8.66 -12.42 -8.19
CA ARG A 91 -7.84 -11.40 -7.49
C ARG A 91 -7.58 -10.12 -8.29
N PRO A 92 -7.35 -10.15 -9.62
CA PRO A 92 -7.23 -8.91 -10.40
C PRO A 92 -8.49 -8.03 -10.30
N GLY A 93 -9.67 -8.66 -10.26
CA GLY A 93 -10.94 -7.95 -10.06
C GLY A 93 -11.15 -7.45 -8.63
N GLU A 94 -10.61 -8.15 -7.64
CA GLU A 94 -10.58 -7.68 -6.24
C GLU A 94 -9.72 -6.43 -6.09
N LEU A 95 -8.50 -6.45 -6.64
CA LEU A 95 -7.60 -5.29 -6.68
C LEU A 95 -8.24 -4.09 -7.37
N ALA A 96 -8.82 -4.30 -8.56
CA ALA A 96 -9.46 -3.21 -9.31
C ALA A 96 -10.59 -2.55 -8.50
N ARG A 97 -11.45 -3.36 -7.86
CA ARG A 97 -12.53 -2.82 -7.00
C ARG A 97 -12.00 -2.10 -5.77
N SER A 98 -10.96 -2.64 -5.13
CA SER A 98 -10.31 -1.99 -4.00
C SER A 98 -9.74 -0.64 -4.41
N ALA A 99 -9.07 -0.59 -5.57
CA ALA A 99 -8.48 0.63 -6.09
C ALA A 99 -9.52 1.69 -6.45
N ASP A 100 -10.64 1.29 -7.06
CA ASP A 100 -11.78 2.15 -7.35
C ASP A 100 -12.40 2.74 -6.06
N ILE A 101 -12.52 1.92 -5.00
CA ILE A 101 -13.04 2.36 -3.71
C ILE A 101 -12.11 3.38 -3.06
N ILE A 102 -10.80 3.12 -3.04
CA ILE A 102 -9.83 4.04 -2.45
C ILE A 102 -9.74 5.34 -3.26
N GLY A 103 -10.02 5.27 -4.56
CA GLY A 103 -9.88 6.39 -5.48
C GLY A 103 -8.45 6.51 -6.00
N PHE A 104 -7.81 5.40 -6.39
CA PHE A 104 -6.59 5.47 -7.18
C PHE A 104 -6.90 5.90 -8.62
N ASP A 105 -6.19 6.90 -9.12
CA ASP A 105 -6.30 7.35 -10.52
C ASP A 105 -5.57 6.40 -11.49
N GLU A 106 -4.64 5.59 -10.99
CA GLU A 106 -3.87 4.62 -11.76
C GLU A 106 -3.40 3.47 -10.87
N VAL A 107 -3.52 2.24 -11.37
CA VAL A 107 -2.92 1.04 -10.79
C VAL A 107 -1.88 0.49 -11.76
N VAL A 108 -0.63 0.38 -11.31
CA VAL A 108 0.50 -0.08 -12.10
C VAL A 108 1.04 -1.37 -11.52
N MET A 109 1.00 -2.44 -12.31
CA MET A 109 1.68 -3.68 -11.93
C MET A 109 3.18 -3.56 -12.25
N LEU A 110 4.07 -3.82 -11.28
CA LEU A 110 5.52 -3.87 -11.54
C LEU A 110 5.91 -5.12 -12.36
N GLY A 111 5.07 -6.15 -12.30
CA GLY A 111 5.11 -7.31 -13.18
C GLY A 111 6.08 -8.40 -12.73
N TYR A 112 6.14 -8.68 -11.43
CA TYR A 112 6.84 -9.84 -10.88
C TYR A 112 5.87 -10.86 -10.32
N ARG A 113 6.30 -12.12 -10.21
CA ARG A 113 5.56 -13.15 -9.50
C ARG A 113 5.70 -12.96 -8.00
N ASP A 114 4.64 -13.20 -7.25
CA ASP A 114 4.66 -13.35 -5.79
C ASP A 114 5.72 -14.38 -5.36
N SER A 115 6.54 -14.03 -4.38
CA SER A 115 7.59 -14.90 -3.88
C SER A 115 7.08 -15.90 -2.85
N GLY A 116 5.87 -15.71 -2.33
CA GLY A 116 5.33 -16.46 -1.21
C GLY A 116 6.08 -16.20 0.09
N MET A 117 5.64 -16.89 1.14
CA MET A 117 6.18 -16.72 2.49
C MET A 117 7.67 -17.04 2.55
N LYS A 118 8.36 -16.42 3.51
CA LYS A 118 9.78 -16.66 3.78
C LYS A 118 10.08 -18.14 3.96
N ASP A 119 11.19 -18.59 3.37
CA ASP A 119 11.71 -19.95 3.40
C ASP A 119 10.80 -20.98 2.68
N SER A 120 9.81 -20.52 1.89
CA SER A 120 8.98 -21.38 1.05
C SER A 120 9.70 -21.75 -0.27
N PRO A 121 9.33 -22.87 -0.92
CA PRO A 121 9.88 -23.23 -2.23
C PRO A 121 9.68 -22.15 -3.31
N ALA A 122 8.62 -21.34 -3.21
CA ALA A 122 8.33 -20.27 -4.16
C ALA A 122 9.39 -19.16 -4.15
N ASN A 123 10.14 -19.00 -3.05
CA ASN A 123 11.27 -18.06 -2.97
C ASN A 123 12.39 -18.40 -3.96
N GLN A 124 12.42 -19.61 -4.54
CA GLN A 124 13.42 -20.04 -5.53
C GLN A 124 12.93 -19.93 -6.98
N HIS A 125 11.70 -19.49 -7.21
CA HIS A 125 11.17 -19.34 -8.56
C HIS A 125 11.93 -18.21 -9.29
N PRO A 126 12.44 -18.42 -10.52
CA PRO A 126 13.26 -17.42 -11.21
C PRO A 126 12.53 -16.11 -11.49
N ASP A 127 11.21 -16.18 -11.68
CA ASP A 127 10.38 -15.00 -11.96
C ASP A 127 9.83 -14.31 -10.69
N CYS A 128 10.12 -14.83 -9.48
CA CYS A 128 9.60 -14.21 -8.26
C CYS A 128 10.35 -12.92 -7.91
N PHE A 129 9.63 -11.99 -7.31
CA PHE A 129 10.13 -10.65 -7.04
C PHE A 129 11.34 -10.64 -6.11
N HIS A 130 11.38 -11.54 -5.14
CA HIS A 130 12.53 -11.74 -4.25
C HIS A 130 13.82 -12.00 -5.03
N MET A 131 13.75 -12.83 -6.07
CA MET A 131 14.88 -13.24 -6.91
C MET A 131 15.24 -12.23 -8.00
N ALA A 132 14.39 -11.23 -8.26
CA ALA A 132 14.65 -10.22 -9.29
C ALA A 132 15.98 -9.48 -9.03
N PRO A 133 16.83 -9.25 -10.06
CA PRO A 133 18.00 -8.40 -9.90
C PRO A 133 17.60 -7.01 -9.38
N LEU A 134 18.27 -6.55 -8.32
CA LEU A 134 17.90 -5.32 -7.64
C LEU A 134 17.87 -4.12 -8.60
N ASP A 135 18.88 -4.00 -9.45
CA ASP A 135 19.00 -2.89 -10.40
C ASP A 135 17.89 -2.87 -11.44
N GLU A 136 17.43 -4.04 -11.89
CA GLU A 136 16.31 -4.17 -12.83
C GLU A 136 15.00 -3.73 -12.17
N ALA A 137 14.73 -4.23 -10.95
CA ALA A 137 13.52 -3.87 -10.21
C ALA A 137 13.47 -2.38 -9.88
N VAL A 138 14.62 -1.79 -9.51
CA VAL A 138 14.76 -0.34 -9.31
C VAL A 138 14.48 0.41 -10.61
N GLY A 139 15.06 -0.01 -11.74
CA GLY A 139 14.80 0.60 -13.05
C GLY A 139 13.31 0.60 -13.43
N ARG A 140 12.60 -0.50 -13.19
CA ARG A 140 11.15 -0.57 -13.42
C ARG A 140 10.38 0.45 -12.57
N LEU A 141 10.71 0.59 -11.30
CA LEU A 141 10.07 1.58 -10.43
C LEU A 141 10.44 3.02 -10.82
N VAL A 142 11.69 3.28 -11.24
CA VAL A 142 12.14 4.58 -11.77
C VAL A 142 11.32 4.99 -12.99
N ALA A 143 11.08 4.08 -13.94
CA ALA A 143 10.25 4.37 -15.10
C ALA A 143 8.85 4.86 -14.71
N ILE A 144 8.25 4.23 -13.69
CA ILE A 144 6.93 4.64 -13.17
C ILE A 144 7.02 6.01 -12.49
N ILE A 145 8.02 6.23 -11.63
CA ILE A 145 8.21 7.53 -10.95
C ILE A 145 8.39 8.66 -11.97
N ARG A 146 9.19 8.47 -13.03
CA ARG A 146 9.40 9.50 -14.07
C ARG A 146 8.15 9.77 -14.90
N ARG A 147 7.33 8.74 -15.14
CA ARG A 147 6.06 8.85 -15.85
C ARG A 147 5.01 9.60 -15.03
N GLU A 148 4.84 9.22 -13.76
CA GLU A 148 3.78 9.71 -12.89
C GLU A 148 4.13 10.99 -12.14
N ARG A 149 5.44 11.28 -12.03
CA ARG A 149 5.98 12.48 -11.39
C ARG A 149 5.44 12.73 -9.97
N PRO A 150 5.50 11.73 -9.05
CA PRO A 150 5.05 11.93 -7.68
C PRO A 150 5.98 12.86 -6.90
N GLN A 151 5.44 13.80 -6.13
CA GLN A 151 6.23 14.54 -5.15
C GLN A 151 6.41 13.72 -3.86
N VAL A 152 5.47 12.83 -3.55
CA VAL A 152 5.48 12.01 -2.34
C VAL A 152 5.37 10.54 -2.71
N ILE A 153 6.22 9.71 -2.08
CA ILE A 153 6.17 8.24 -2.18
C ILE A 153 5.90 7.64 -0.80
N ILE A 154 5.00 6.66 -0.73
CA ILE A 154 4.78 5.79 0.44
C ILE A 154 5.31 4.39 0.13
N THR A 155 6.01 3.78 1.09
CA THR A 155 6.55 2.41 0.99
C THR A 155 6.64 1.76 2.38
N TYR A 156 7.20 0.54 2.44
CA TYR A 156 7.42 -0.16 3.70
C TYR A 156 8.62 0.35 4.49
N GLY A 157 8.54 0.21 5.81
CA GLY A 157 9.61 0.57 6.74
C GLY A 157 10.86 -0.31 6.61
N ASP A 158 11.95 0.21 7.16
CA ASP A 158 13.24 -0.48 7.34
C ASP A 158 13.19 -1.55 8.44
N ASP A 159 12.28 -1.41 9.40
CA ASP A 159 12.02 -2.40 10.43
C ASP A 159 10.87 -3.33 10.04
N GLN A 160 11.22 -4.48 9.47
CA GLN A 160 10.25 -5.49 9.04
C GLN A 160 10.27 -6.76 9.90
N ARG A 161 10.85 -6.70 11.11
CA ARG A 161 10.99 -7.90 11.97
C ARG A 161 9.63 -8.52 12.34
N GLY A 162 8.57 -7.73 12.42
CA GLY A 162 7.22 -8.20 12.76
C GLY A 162 6.52 -9.00 11.67
N TYR A 163 6.88 -8.78 10.39
CA TYR A 163 6.30 -9.50 9.25
C TYR A 163 7.30 -9.50 8.08
N PRO A 164 8.31 -10.39 8.09
CA PRO A 164 9.42 -10.38 7.14
C PRO A 164 9.05 -11.10 5.83
N HIS A 165 7.94 -10.71 5.20
CA HIS A 165 7.57 -11.24 3.89
C HIS A 165 8.63 -10.85 2.85
N PRO A 166 9.18 -11.80 2.06
CA PRO A 166 10.26 -11.50 1.11
C PRO A 166 9.97 -10.32 0.17
N ASP A 167 8.73 -10.23 -0.33
CA ASP A 167 8.33 -9.14 -1.22
C ASP A 167 8.19 -7.79 -0.53
N HIS A 168 7.79 -7.72 0.75
CA HIS A 168 7.75 -6.46 1.48
C HIS A 168 9.17 -5.92 1.72
N VAL A 169 10.11 -6.83 2.00
CA VAL A 169 11.53 -6.48 2.11
C VAL A 169 12.02 -5.97 0.76
N LYS A 170 11.69 -6.66 -0.33
CA LYS A 170 12.09 -6.26 -1.68
C LYS A 170 11.51 -4.91 -2.11
N VAL A 171 10.24 -4.63 -1.78
CA VAL A 171 9.63 -3.30 -2.02
C VAL A 171 10.41 -2.21 -1.30
N HIS A 172 10.76 -2.40 -0.02
CA HIS A 172 11.58 -1.45 0.71
C HIS A 172 12.96 -1.26 0.04
N ASP A 173 13.64 -2.37 -0.28
CA ASP A 173 14.98 -2.36 -0.88
C ASP A 173 15.04 -1.63 -2.22
N ILE A 174 13.97 -1.68 -3.02
CA ILE A 174 13.92 -0.97 -4.31
C ILE A 174 13.47 0.49 -4.17
N SER A 175 12.67 0.83 -3.15
CA SER A 175 12.01 2.13 -3.04
C SER A 175 12.98 3.27 -2.77
N GLY A 176 13.94 3.07 -1.86
CA GLY A 176 14.98 4.06 -1.56
C GLY A 176 15.86 4.38 -2.78
N PRO A 177 16.49 3.38 -3.43
CA PRO A 177 17.25 3.60 -4.65
C PRO A 177 16.43 4.18 -5.79
N ALA A 178 15.16 3.78 -5.97
CA ALA A 178 14.30 4.36 -7.01
C ALA A 178 13.98 5.83 -6.74
N PHE A 179 13.75 6.21 -5.48
CA PHE A 179 13.58 7.61 -5.07
C PHE A 179 14.79 8.47 -5.45
N ASP A 180 16.01 7.99 -5.22
CA ASP A 180 17.24 8.75 -5.53
C ASP A 180 17.50 8.79 -7.04
N ARG A 181 17.41 7.64 -7.72
CA ARG A 181 17.80 7.49 -9.13
C ARG A 181 16.79 8.08 -10.10
N ALA A 182 15.53 8.23 -9.69
CA ALA A 182 14.52 8.83 -10.57
C ALA A 182 14.88 10.27 -10.96
N GLY A 183 15.51 11.04 -10.06
CA GLY A 183 15.94 12.42 -10.30
C GLY A 183 17.31 12.58 -10.96
N ASP A 184 18.07 11.49 -11.12
CA ASP A 184 19.43 11.53 -11.66
C ASP A 184 19.45 11.16 -13.16
N PRO A 185 19.90 12.06 -14.06
CA PRO A 185 19.96 11.80 -15.50
C PRO A 185 20.98 10.72 -15.91
N GLU A 186 21.95 10.38 -15.07
CA GLU A 186 22.93 9.32 -15.38
C GLU A 186 22.35 7.92 -15.19
N TRP A 187 21.33 7.77 -14.35
CA TRP A 187 20.64 6.51 -14.12
C TRP A 187 19.49 6.32 -15.10
N TYR A 188 19.49 5.19 -15.80
CA TYR A 188 18.43 4.79 -16.74
C TYR A 188 17.99 5.91 -17.71
N PRO A 189 18.91 6.51 -18.49
CA PRO A 189 18.59 7.66 -19.37
C PRO A 189 17.51 7.34 -20.43
N GLU A 190 17.30 6.06 -20.73
CA GLU A 190 16.27 5.58 -21.65
C GLU A 190 14.85 5.57 -21.07
N LEU A 191 14.68 5.71 -19.74
CA LEU A 191 13.38 5.59 -19.06
C LEU A 191 12.64 6.93 -18.90
N GLY A 192 12.94 7.89 -19.77
CA GLY A 192 12.31 9.21 -19.80
C GLY A 192 13.01 10.27 -18.96
N GLU A 193 12.46 11.49 -19.01
CA GLU A 193 13.02 12.66 -18.32
C GLU A 193 13.13 12.44 -16.80
N PRO A 194 14.26 12.84 -16.17
CA PRO A 194 14.42 12.74 -14.73
C PRO A 194 13.31 13.46 -13.96
N TRP A 195 12.91 12.86 -12.85
CA TRP A 195 11.96 13.43 -11.91
C TRP A 195 12.37 13.06 -10.50
N GLN A 196 12.58 14.07 -9.65
CA GLN A 196 12.97 13.87 -8.26
C GLN A 196 11.73 13.95 -7.35
N PRO A 197 11.26 12.84 -6.75
CA PRO A 197 10.32 12.91 -5.65
C PRO A 197 10.94 13.66 -4.47
N LEU A 198 10.11 14.36 -3.70
CA LEU A 198 10.58 15.26 -2.64
C LEU A 198 10.51 14.65 -1.26
N LYS A 199 9.57 13.72 -1.01
CA LYS A 199 9.42 13.04 0.29
C LYS A 199 9.15 11.55 0.12
N LEU A 200 9.76 10.74 0.98
CA LEU A 200 9.53 9.30 1.10
C LEU A 200 9.03 8.99 2.51
N TYR A 201 7.90 8.32 2.63
CA TYR A 201 7.31 7.91 3.88
C TYR A 201 7.26 6.40 4.02
N TYR A 202 7.46 5.93 5.25
CA TYR A 202 7.22 4.54 5.61
C TYR A 202 5.86 4.37 6.28
N THR A 203 5.13 3.34 5.86
CA THR A 203 4.04 2.75 6.63
C THR A 203 4.58 2.29 7.99
N VAL A 204 3.83 2.47 9.07
CA VAL A 204 4.29 2.10 10.41
C VAL A 204 3.21 1.37 11.21
N TRP A 205 3.66 0.40 12.01
CA TRP A 205 2.86 -0.18 13.07
C TRP A 205 2.83 0.74 14.29
N SER A 206 1.71 1.46 14.49
CA SER A 206 1.53 2.28 15.68
C SER A 206 0.99 1.46 16.86
N LYS A 207 1.74 1.44 17.95
CA LYS A 207 1.32 0.83 19.21
C LYS A 207 0.19 1.65 19.86
N ALA A 208 0.27 2.97 19.79
CA ALA A 208 -0.81 3.86 20.24
C ALA A 208 -2.14 3.55 19.52
N ARG A 209 -2.11 3.37 18.19
CA ARG A 209 -3.30 2.95 17.42
C ARG A 209 -3.83 1.60 17.89
N LEU A 210 -2.96 0.60 17.99
CA LEU A 210 -3.34 -0.75 18.44
C LEU A 210 -4.04 -0.71 19.82
N VAL A 211 -3.44 -0.01 20.79
CA VAL A 211 -3.98 0.11 22.15
C VAL A 211 -5.32 0.85 22.14
N ALA A 212 -5.44 1.96 21.41
CA ALA A 212 -6.69 2.71 21.31
C ALA A 212 -7.83 1.88 20.70
N VAL A 213 -7.55 1.12 19.65
CA VAL A 213 -8.52 0.22 19.00
C VAL A 213 -8.88 -0.94 19.93
N HIS A 214 -7.89 -1.57 20.59
CA HIS A 214 -8.11 -2.62 21.59
C HIS A 214 -9.06 -2.16 22.70
N GLU A 215 -8.78 -1.02 23.32
CA GLU A 215 -9.62 -0.46 24.37
C GLU A 215 -11.00 -0.05 23.83
N GLY A 216 -11.07 0.45 22.60
CA GLY A 216 -12.32 0.72 21.89
C GLY A 216 -13.19 -0.53 21.75
N MET A 217 -12.61 -1.63 21.29
CA MET A 217 -13.30 -2.92 21.16
C MET A 217 -13.77 -3.44 22.53
N LEU A 218 -12.94 -3.37 23.58
CA LEU A 218 -13.38 -3.72 24.93
C LEU A 218 -14.58 -2.88 25.40
N ARG A 219 -14.59 -1.57 25.13
CA ARG A 219 -15.72 -0.69 25.51
C ARG A 219 -17.00 -0.99 24.73
N HIS A 220 -16.92 -1.21 23.42
CA HIS A 220 -18.10 -1.36 22.55
C HIS A 220 -18.61 -2.81 22.43
N ARG A 221 -17.71 -3.79 22.59
CA ARG A 221 -17.99 -5.21 22.33
C ARG A 221 -17.78 -6.09 23.56
N GLY A 222 -17.07 -5.62 24.58
CA GLY A 222 -16.74 -6.39 25.77
C GLY A 222 -15.56 -7.36 25.59
N GLU A 223 -15.05 -7.50 24.37
CA GLU A 223 -13.93 -8.35 24.00
C GLU A 223 -13.08 -7.71 22.88
N SER A 224 -11.86 -8.20 22.70
CA SER A 224 -10.92 -7.76 21.67
C SER A 224 -10.11 -8.95 21.17
N PRO A 225 -9.82 -9.03 19.85
CA PRO A 225 -8.96 -10.07 19.29
C PRO A 225 -7.46 -9.87 19.59
N TYR A 226 -7.05 -8.66 19.98
CA TYR A 226 -5.66 -8.38 20.36
C TYR A 226 -5.36 -8.95 21.75
N ASP A 227 -4.52 -9.98 21.80
CA ASP A 227 -4.04 -10.62 23.03
C ASP A 227 -2.82 -9.90 23.63
N LYS A 228 -2.30 -10.46 24.72
CA LYS A 228 -1.11 -9.93 25.40
C LYS A 228 0.11 -9.91 24.48
N ASP A 229 0.28 -10.94 23.65
CA ASP A 229 1.44 -11.06 22.76
C ASP A 229 1.43 -9.95 21.71
N TRP A 230 0.27 -9.56 21.21
CA TRP A 230 0.09 -8.39 20.35
C TRP A 230 0.40 -7.08 21.07
N LEU A 231 -0.14 -6.88 22.28
CA LEU A 231 0.04 -5.63 23.04
C LEU A 231 1.48 -5.44 23.55
N ASP A 232 2.21 -6.53 23.77
CA ASP A 232 3.60 -6.51 24.21
C ASP A 232 4.58 -6.23 23.06
N ARG A 233 4.16 -6.35 21.79
CA ARG A 233 5.05 -6.08 20.66
C ARG A 233 5.65 -4.67 20.77
N PRO A 234 6.95 -4.51 20.50
CA PRO A 234 7.54 -3.18 20.41
C PRO A 234 6.88 -2.42 19.26
N GLY A 235 6.51 -1.17 19.52
CA GLY A 235 6.03 -0.26 18.48
C GLY A 235 7.18 0.55 17.89
N HIS A 236 6.83 1.45 16.99
CA HIS A 236 7.73 2.45 16.41
C HIS A 236 7.20 3.87 16.62
N ASP A 237 6.41 4.06 17.68
CA ASP A 237 5.69 5.31 17.93
C ASP A 237 6.65 6.50 18.09
N GLU A 238 7.84 6.26 18.63
CA GLU A 238 8.90 7.25 18.79
C GLU A 238 9.49 7.75 17.47
N ARG A 239 9.28 7.01 16.38
CA ARG A 239 9.74 7.36 15.03
C ARG A 239 8.65 8.06 14.22
N ILE A 240 7.39 8.08 14.69
CA ILE A 240 6.28 8.73 14.00
C ILE A 240 6.57 10.22 13.92
N THR A 241 6.62 10.74 12.70
CA THR A 241 6.88 12.15 12.40
C THR A 241 5.67 12.82 11.76
N THR A 242 4.66 12.05 11.36
CA THR A 242 3.49 12.58 10.64
C THR A 242 2.23 11.81 11.01
N LYS A 243 1.13 12.55 11.24
CA LYS A 243 -0.20 12.03 11.54
C LYS A 243 -1.22 12.70 10.63
N VAL A 244 -1.76 11.96 9.68
CA VAL A 244 -2.79 12.43 8.76
C VAL A 244 -4.16 12.16 9.37
N GLU A 245 -4.97 13.20 9.55
CA GLU A 245 -6.37 13.03 9.97
C GLU A 245 -7.15 12.39 8.82
N VAL A 246 -7.84 11.29 9.11
CA VAL A 246 -8.53 10.45 8.12
C VAL A 246 -9.89 9.94 8.60
N GLY A 247 -10.43 10.46 9.70
CA GLY A 247 -11.64 9.94 10.32
C GLY A 247 -12.83 9.90 9.34
N ALA A 248 -12.94 10.92 8.49
CA ALA A 248 -13.97 10.99 7.43
C ALA A 248 -13.76 10.02 6.25
N TYR A 249 -12.61 9.34 6.18
CA TYR A 249 -12.18 8.52 5.04
C TYR A 249 -11.94 7.04 5.41
N LEU A 250 -12.27 6.63 6.63
CA LEU A 250 -12.10 5.23 7.08
C LEU A 250 -12.94 4.22 6.26
N TRP A 251 -14.01 4.69 5.61
CA TRP A 251 -14.79 3.92 4.64
C TRP A 251 -13.92 3.37 3.49
N ALA A 252 -12.83 4.05 3.12
CA ALA A 252 -11.93 3.59 2.08
C ALA A 252 -11.22 2.30 2.50
N ARG A 253 -10.69 2.24 3.73
CA ARG A 253 -10.12 1.01 4.30
C ARG A 253 -11.17 -0.09 4.37
N SER A 254 -12.33 0.20 4.96
CA SER A 254 -13.32 -0.84 5.24
C SER A 254 -13.95 -1.38 3.95
N GLY A 255 -14.16 -0.53 2.94
CA GLY A 255 -14.63 -0.93 1.61
C GLY A 255 -13.57 -1.70 0.83
N ALA A 256 -12.33 -1.21 0.81
CA ALA A 256 -11.20 -1.85 0.13
C ALA A 256 -10.91 -3.25 0.69
N LEU A 257 -10.87 -3.40 2.02
CA LEU A 257 -10.71 -4.70 2.67
C LEU A 257 -11.82 -5.68 2.27
N ARG A 258 -13.07 -5.23 2.18
CA ARG A 258 -14.19 -6.08 1.73
C ARG A 258 -14.13 -6.43 0.24
N ALA A 259 -13.45 -5.62 -0.58
CA ALA A 259 -13.29 -5.92 -2.00
C ALA A 259 -12.36 -7.11 -2.24
N HIS A 260 -11.39 -7.32 -1.34
CA HIS A 260 -10.49 -8.48 -1.26
C HIS A 260 -11.12 -9.66 -0.52
N ALA A 261 -12.28 -10.11 -1.01
CA ALA A 261 -13.08 -11.15 -0.38
C ALA A 261 -12.33 -12.48 -0.19
N THR A 262 -11.36 -12.81 -1.06
CA THR A 262 -10.52 -14.00 -0.89
C THR A 262 -9.52 -13.88 0.26
N GLN A 263 -9.09 -12.68 0.62
CA GLN A 263 -8.07 -12.42 1.65
C GLN A 263 -8.67 -12.01 2.99
N VAL A 264 -9.83 -11.36 2.95
CA VAL A 264 -10.43 -10.76 4.13
C VAL A 264 -11.84 -11.30 4.31
N ASP A 265 -12.06 -11.99 5.44
CA ASP A 265 -13.40 -12.33 5.89
C ASP A 265 -14.08 -11.10 6.52
N PRO A 266 -15.24 -10.64 5.98
CA PRO A 266 -15.98 -9.49 6.51
C PRO A 266 -16.45 -9.61 7.96
N SER A 267 -16.43 -10.81 8.54
CA SER A 267 -16.78 -11.08 9.93
C SER A 267 -15.60 -10.97 10.89
N GLU A 268 -14.37 -10.83 10.39
CA GLU A 268 -13.15 -10.83 11.21
C GLU A 268 -13.09 -9.61 12.15
N PRO A 269 -13.16 -9.83 13.48
CA PRO A 269 -13.14 -8.73 14.45
C PRO A 269 -11.84 -7.92 14.41
N TRP A 270 -10.74 -8.54 13.96
CA TRP A 270 -9.46 -7.87 13.75
C TRP A 270 -9.58 -6.68 12.77
N TRP A 271 -10.36 -6.86 11.70
CA TRP A 271 -10.55 -5.84 10.67
C TRP A 271 -11.76 -4.96 10.95
N PHE A 272 -12.87 -5.55 11.43
CA PHE A 272 -14.20 -4.95 11.48
C PHE A 272 -14.87 -4.95 12.87
N GLY A 273 -14.12 -5.18 13.95
CA GLY A 273 -14.68 -5.19 15.32
C GLY A 273 -15.25 -3.83 15.76
N LEU A 274 -14.79 -2.74 15.16
CA LEU A 274 -15.35 -1.39 15.29
C LEU A 274 -15.90 -0.92 13.93
N THR A 275 -16.98 -0.14 13.96
CA THR A 275 -17.46 0.56 12.74
C THR A 275 -16.50 1.69 12.38
N ASP A 276 -16.64 2.25 11.18
CA ASP A 276 -15.77 3.36 10.74
C ASP A 276 -15.94 4.59 11.63
N GLU A 277 -17.15 4.90 12.09
CA GLU A 277 -17.40 5.98 13.06
C GLU A 277 -16.72 5.69 14.41
N GLN A 278 -16.83 4.46 14.91
CA GLN A 278 -16.17 4.06 16.16
C GLN A 278 -14.64 4.10 16.03
N LEU A 279 -14.08 3.70 14.89
CA LEU A 279 -12.65 3.81 14.61
C LEU A 279 -12.22 5.29 14.57
N ALA A 280 -13.00 6.16 13.95
CA ALA A 280 -12.73 7.60 13.93
C ALA A 280 -12.75 8.21 15.35
N GLU A 281 -13.66 7.76 16.21
CA GLU A 281 -13.71 8.23 17.60
C GLU A 281 -12.49 7.82 18.42
N VAL A 282 -11.97 6.60 18.22
CA VAL A 282 -10.84 6.09 19.02
C VAL A 282 -9.48 6.50 18.46
N TYR A 283 -9.34 6.57 17.14
CA TYR A 283 -8.06 6.87 16.48
C TYR A 283 -8.28 7.39 15.04
N PRO A 284 -8.58 8.69 14.83
CA PRO A 284 -8.88 9.28 13.52
C PRO A 284 -7.63 9.56 12.68
N TRP A 285 -6.52 8.85 12.91
CA TRP A 285 -5.22 9.15 12.32
C TRP A 285 -4.64 7.94 11.59
N GLU A 286 -3.94 8.21 10.48
CA GLU A 286 -2.89 7.33 9.98
C GLU A 286 -1.52 7.94 10.27
N ASP A 287 -0.64 7.09 10.80
CA ASP A 287 0.69 7.44 11.25
C ASP A 287 1.72 7.11 10.17
N TRP A 288 2.73 7.96 10.03
CA TRP A 288 3.79 7.81 9.05
C TRP A 288 5.15 8.19 9.62
N ILE A 289 6.19 7.56 9.10
CA ILE A 289 7.59 7.92 9.36
C ILE A 289 8.15 8.56 8.09
N LEU A 290 8.51 9.84 8.15
CA LEU A 290 9.29 10.51 7.11
C LEU A 290 10.69 9.87 7.05
N ALA A 291 10.95 9.13 5.99
CA ALA A 291 12.20 8.43 5.77
C ALA A 291 13.23 9.30 5.06
N ARG A 292 12.78 10.13 4.11
CA ARG A 292 13.61 11.06 3.34
C ARG A 292 12.81 12.31 3.02
N SER A 293 13.47 13.46 3.06
CA SER A 293 12.88 14.73 2.64
C SER A 293 13.93 15.63 1.98
N LEU A 294 13.55 16.22 0.86
CA LEU A 294 14.32 17.27 0.16
C LEU A 294 13.72 18.67 0.38
N VAL A 295 12.68 18.77 1.22
CA VAL A 295 11.98 20.03 1.56
C VAL A 295 12.09 20.37 3.04
N GLY A 296 13.08 19.78 3.72
CA GLY A 296 13.30 19.94 5.16
C GLY A 296 12.57 18.91 6.01
N GLU A 297 12.95 18.83 7.28
CA GLU A 297 12.37 17.92 8.27
C GLU A 297 11.53 18.70 9.30
N PRO A 298 10.51 18.08 9.91
CA PRO A 298 9.83 18.68 11.04
C PRO A 298 10.82 18.94 12.19
N ALA A 299 10.65 20.06 12.88
CA ALA A 299 11.45 20.36 14.06
C ALA A 299 11.27 19.26 15.13
N PRO A 300 12.27 19.01 15.99
CA PRO A 300 12.17 17.98 17.03
C PRO A 300 10.90 18.11 17.87
N GLY A 301 10.12 17.04 17.95
CA GLY A 301 8.84 16.99 18.69
C GLY A 301 7.64 17.59 17.96
N VAL A 302 7.80 18.08 16.73
CA VAL A 302 6.70 18.51 15.86
C VAL A 302 6.26 17.35 14.98
N ILE A 303 4.95 17.16 14.88
CA ILE A 303 4.32 16.16 14.00
C ILE A 303 3.72 16.89 12.81
N GLU A 304 4.02 16.45 11.60
CA GLU A 304 3.34 16.95 10.39
C GLU A 304 1.91 16.41 10.32
N HIS A 305 1.00 17.17 9.71
CA HIS A 305 -0.40 16.75 9.50
C HIS A 305 -0.78 16.65 8.01
N ASP A 306 0.21 16.80 7.14
CA ASP A 306 0.11 16.71 5.69
C ASP A 306 1.43 16.11 5.17
N LEU A 307 1.35 14.98 4.44
CA LEU A 307 2.46 14.39 3.72
C LEU A 307 3.10 15.38 2.73
N PHE A 308 2.36 16.35 2.21
CA PHE A 308 2.86 17.40 1.32
C PHE A 308 3.33 18.66 2.07
N ALA A 309 3.46 18.62 3.40
CA ALA A 309 4.09 19.71 4.15
C ALA A 309 5.49 20.01 3.59
N GLY A 310 5.76 21.29 3.31
CA GLY A 310 6.97 21.76 2.63
C GLY A 310 6.92 21.68 1.09
N VAL A 311 6.07 20.82 0.51
CA VAL A 311 5.86 20.72 -0.94
C VAL A 311 4.86 21.76 -1.44
N ARG A 312 3.68 21.86 -0.81
CA ARG A 312 2.63 22.83 -1.22
C ARG A 312 3.11 24.28 -1.17
N ALA A 313 3.88 24.63 -0.15
CA ALA A 313 4.45 25.97 0.01
C ALA A 313 5.44 26.34 -1.11
N ALA A 314 6.13 25.36 -1.71
CA ALA A 314 7.03 25.62 -2.83
C ALA A 314 6.27 25.88 -4.15
N HIS A 315 5.09 25.27 -4.31
CA HIS A 315 4.20 25.49 -5.46
C HIS A 315 3.57 26.89 -5.44
N GLU A 316 3.16 27.39 -4.26
CA GLU A 316 2.58 28.74 -4.11
C GLU A 316 3.56 29.88 -4.43
N VAL A 317 4.87 29.64 -4.29
CA VAL A 317 5.91 30.66 -4.59
C VAL A 317 6.23 30.75 -6.09
N HIS A 318 5.89 29.72 -6.87
CA HIS A 318 6.19 29.62 -8.31
C HIS A 318 4.95 29.73 -9.21
N SER A 319 3.77 30.00 -8.63
CA SER A 319 2.50 30.24 -9.33
C SER A 319 2.21 31.74 -9.43
#